data_AF-A0A7W0D1B0-F1
#
_entry.id   AF-A0A7W0D1B0-F1
#
_cell.length_a   1.000
_cell.length_b   1.000
_cell.length_c   1.000
_cell.angle_alpha   90.00
_cell.angle_beta   90.00
_cell.angle_gamma   90.00
#
_symmetry.space_group_name_H-M   'P 1'
#
loop_
_entity.id
_entity.type
_entity.pdbx_description
1 polymer ?
#
loop_
_entity_poly.entity_id
_entity_poly.type
_entity_poly.pdbx_seq_one_letter_code
_entity_poly.pdbx_strand_id
1 'polypeptide(L)'
;MDLYLPIANLSVNALVIVALGLGVGVLSGLFGVGGGFLTTPLLIFYGIPPTVAAASAASQVTGASVSGVFAHFRRGGVDVQMGWVLVGGGMIGSLLGAFLFRLLQTTGQIDTVINLLYVLLLGGIGGLMMRDAIRTLRHTRREGGAPAAKRRHHPMIAALPLRWRFYASGLYISPLAPLLLGIGTGVLTVLLGVGGGFIMVPAMIYLLGMGTRVVVGTSLFQILFVTAATTLIHSITTHAVDIVLAALLLVGSVIGAQLGAILAQRVKPDFLRVLLAALVLVVAIRMAIGLGWRPDEIYTVQAS
;
A
#
# COMPACT_ATOMS: atom_id res chain seq x y z
N MET A 1 21.92 12.76 15.29
CA MET A 1 21.16 13.01 16.53
C MET A 1 20.26 11.81 16.71
N ASP A 2 20.62 10.94 17.64
CA ASP A 2 19.88 9.71 17.89
C ASP A 2 18.69 10.03 18.78
N LEU A 3 17.53 9.52 18.39
CA LEU A 3 16.24 9.79 18.98
C LEU A 3 15.66 8.47 19.47
N TYR A 4 15.35 8.40 20.76
CA TYR A 4 14.81 7.19 21.34
C TYR A 4 13.33 7.02 20.98
N LEU A 5 13.00 5.86 20.40
CA LEU A 5 11.62 5.46 20.11
C LEU A 5 11.04 4.73 21.31
N PRO A 6 10.12 5.36 22.08
CA PRO A 6 9.61 4.80 23.33
C PRO A 6 8.84 3.50 23.15
N ILE A 7 8.29 3.25 21.96
CA ILE A 7 7.45 2.07 21.70
C ILE A 7 8.26 0.94 21.08
N ALA A 8 9.23 1.26 20.23
CA ALA A 8 10.13 0.26 19.64
C ALA A 8 11.30 -0.11 20.57
N ASN A 9 11.53 0.63 21.66
CA ASN A 9 12.66 0.49 22.58
C ASN A 9 14.03 0.54 21.85
N LEU A 10 14.13 1.41 20.83
CA LEU A 10 15.31 1.55 19.97
C LEU A 10 15.72 3.01 19.82
N SER A 11 17.02 3.28 19.87
CA SER A 11 17.60 4.57 19.48
C SER A 11 17.75 4.63 17.97
N VAL A 12 17.09 5.57 17.32
CA VAL A 12 17.09 5.70 15.86
C VAL A 12 17.60 7.06 15.44
N ASN A 13 18.42 7.11 14.39
CA ASN A 13 18.90 8.38 13.86
C ASN A 13 17.76 9.11 13.15
N ALA A 14 17.37 10.28 13.65
CA ALA A 14 16.25 11.04 13.13
C ALA A 14 16.43 11.41 11.63
N LEU A 15 17.67 11.69 11.19
CA LEU A 15 17.96 11.99 9.78
C LEU A 15 17.72 10.78 8.89
N VAL A 16 18.03 9.57 9.36
CA VAL A 16 17.81 8.34 8.59
C VAL A 16 16.32 8.08 8.43
N ILE A 17 15.51 8.26 9.49
CA ILE A 17 14.05 8.11 9.39
C ILE A 17 13.48 9.13 8.38
N VAL A 18 13.88 10.39 8.47
CA VAL A 18 13.39 11.42 7.54
C VAL A 18 13.82 11.11 6.11
N ALA A 19 15.06 10.64 5.91
CA ALA A 19 15.57 10.23 4.59
C ALA A 19 14.82 9.00 4.04
N LEU A 20 14.53 8.00 4.88
CA LEU A 20 13.70 6.85 4.54
C LEU A 20 12.28 7.30 4.16
N GLY A 21 11.68 8.16 4.98
CA GLY A 21 10.38 8.78 4.71
C GLY A 21 10.39 9.50 3.36
N LEU A 22 11.43 10.28 3.08
CA LEU A 22 11.60 10.99 1.80
C LEU A 22 11.72 10.01 0.64
N GLY A 23 12.59 9.00 0.72
CA GLY A 23 12.77 8.00 -0.33
C GLY A 23 11.47 7.25 -0.62
N VAL A 24 10.79 6.78 0.41
CA VAL A 24 9.49 6.10 0.27
C VAL A 24 8.41 7.06 -0.23
N GLY A 25 8.44 8.32 0.20
CA GLY A 25 7.59 9.38 -0.31
C GLY A 25 7.78 9.56 -1.82
N VAL A 26 9.01 9.70 -2.30
CA VAL A 26 9.34 9.83 -3.73
C VAL A 26 8.80 8.65 -4.51
N LEU A 27 9.03 7.43 -4.04
CA LEU A 27 8.53 6.22 -4.68
C LEU A 27 6.99 6.19 -4.67
N SER A 28 6.37 6.52 -3.54
CA SER A 28 4.91 6.63 -3.42
C SER A 28 4.32 7.65 -4.40
N GLY A 29 4.95 8.82 -4.53
CA GLY A 29 4.54 9.88 -5.45
C GLY A 29 4.74 9.50 -6.91
N LEU A 30 5.80 8.76 -7.21
CA LEU A 30 6.09 8.26 -8.56
C LEU A 30 5.01 7.29 -9.05
N PHE A 31 4.54 6.41 -8.17
CA PHE A 31 3.62 5.34 -8.54
C PHE A 31 2.14 5.65 -8.21
N GLY A 32 1.89 6.59 -7.30
CA GLY A 32 0.53 6.92 -6.84
C GLY A 32 -0.09 5.84 -5.96
N VAL A 33 0.75 5.04 -5.31
CA VAL A 33 0.38 3.76 -4.68
C VAL A 33 0.16 3.87 -3.16
N GLY A 34 0.58 4.97 -2.52
CA GLY A 34 0.58 5.08 -1.06
C GLY A 34 1.72 4.25 -0.47
N GLY A 35 2.78 4.92 -0.02
CA GLY A 35 4.11 4.34 0.25
C GLY A 35 4.20 3.21 1.28
N GLY A 36 3.13 2.88 2.01
CA GLY A 36 3.15 1.90 3.09
C GLY A 36 3.57 0.49 2.68
N PHE A 37 3.41 0.10 1.41
CA PHE A 37 3.93 -1.19 0.92
C PHE A 37 5.46 -1.30 0.98
N LEU A 38 6.16 -0.16 1.01
CA LEU A 38 7.61 -0.07 1.16
C LEU A 38 8.02 0.42 2.54
N THR A 39 7.25 1.32 3.16
CA THR A 39 7.58 1.87 4.48
C THR A 39 7.72 0.75 5.50
N THR A 40 6.73 -0.13 5.63
CA THR A 40 6.77 -1.21 6.63
C THR A 40 7.97 -2.13 6.47
N PRO A 41 8.27 -2.74 5.30
CA PRO A 41 9.41 -3.63 5.18
C PRO A 41 10.75 -2.90 5.36
N LEU A 42 10.87 -1.64 4.96
CA LEU A 42 12.08 -0.86 5.22
C LEU A 42 12.30 -0.59 6.71
N LEU A 43 11.23 -0.34 7.47
CA LEU A 43 11.30 -0.23 8.93
C LEU A 43 11.66 -1.57 9.57
N ILE A 44 11.11 -2.68 9.07
CA ILE A 44 11.47 -4.03 9.52
C ILE A 44 12.96 -4.30 9.27
N PHE A 45 13.49 -3.91 8.10
CA PHE A 45 14.92 -4.05 7.79
C PHE A 45 15.81 -3.18 8.68
N TYR A 46 15.26 -2.07 9.19
CA TYR A 46 15.93 -1.22 10.17
C TYR A 46 15.92 -1.84 11.59
N GLY A 47 15.21 -2.96 11.80
CA GLY A 47 15.10 -3.64 13.09
C GLY A 47 13.88 -3.24 13.92
N ILE A 48 12.97 -2.43 13.36
CA ILE A 48 11.73 -2.05 14.06
C ILE A 48 10.76 -3.24 14.02
N PRO A 49 10.13 -3.61 15.14
CA PRO A 49 9.17 -4.71 15.19
C PRO A 49 8.05 -4.57 14.13
N PRO A 50 7.61 -5.66 13.47
CA PRO A 50 6.61 -5.60 12.40
C PRO A 50 5.30 -4.90 12.80
N THR A 51 4.85 -5.09 14.04
CA THR A 51 3.65 -4.46 14.59
C THR A 51 3.77 -2.93 14.65
N VAL A 52 4.90 -2.42 15.15
CA VAL A 52 5.21 -0.97 15.21
C VAL A 52 5.42 -0.43 13.80
N ALA A 53 6.13 -1.15 12.95
CA ALA A 53 6.36 -0.77 11.56
C ALA A 53 5.04 -0.62 10.78
N ALA A 54 4.10 -1.56 10.93
CA ALA A 54 2.78 -1.50 10.30
C ALA A 54 1.95 -0.32 10.80
N ALA A 55 1.95 -0.07 12.12
CA ALA A 55 1.24 1.04 12.75
C ALA A 55 1.78 2.41 12.32
N SER A 56 3.11 2.56 12.29
CA SER A 56 3.79 3.78 11.84
C SER A 56 3.62 4.00 10.33
N ALA A 57 3.66 2.94 9.52
CA ALA A 57 3.39 3.01 8.09
C ALA A 57 1.96 3.45 7.79
N ALA A 58 0.95 2.88 8.48
CA ALA A 58 -0.44 3.31 8.32
C ALA A 58 -0.63 4.80 8.61
N SER A 59 0.00 5.28 9.70
CA SER A 59 -0.01 6.69 10.11
C SER A 59 0.66 7.60 9.08
N GLN A 60 1.81 7.18 8.56
CA GLN A 60 2.53 7.86 7.49
C GLN A 60 1.70 7.95 6.20
N VAL A 61 1.09 6.86 5.80
CA VAL A 61 0.28 6.81 4.57
C VAL A 61 -0.97 7.68 4.71
N THR A 62 -1.59 7.74 5.88
CA THR A 62 -2.74 8.64 6.13
C THR A 62 -2.37 10.08 5.80
N GLY A 63 -1.27 10.60 6.36
CA GLY A 63 -0.87 12.00 6.11
C GLY A 63 -0.44 12.25 4.66
N ALA A 64 0.31 11.33 4.04
CA ALA A 64 0.67 11.44 2.62
C ALA A 64 -0.56 11.40 1.69
N SER A 65 -1.57 10.59 2.04
CA SER A 65 -2.79 10.44 1.26
C SER A 65 -3.68 11.68 1.33
N VAL A 66 -3.72 12.42 2.44
CA VAL A 66 -4.43 13.72 2.52
C VAL A 66 -3.94 14.65 1.40
N SER A 67 -2.62 14.82 1.29
CA SER A 67 -2.01 15.69 0.27
C SER A 67 -2.29 15.17 -1.15
N GLY A 68 -2.15 13.85 -1.35
CA GLY A 68 -2.39 13.21 -2.65
C GLY A 68 -3.84 13.33 -3.13
N VAL A 69 -4.82 13.03 -2.25
CA VAL A 69 -6.25 13.16 -2.56
C VAL A 69 -6.57 14.59 -2.93
N PHE A 70 -6.13 15.57 -2.15
CA PHE A 70 -6.40 16.97 -2.41
C PHE A 70 -5.88 17.42 -3.80
N ALA A 71 -4.67 16.99 -4.18
CA ALA A 71 -4.10 17.29 -5.49
C ALA A 71 -4.90 16.65 -6.65
N HIS A 72 -5.41 15.43 -6.46
CA HIS A 72 -6.23 14.74 -7.46
C HIS A 72 -7.67 15.26 -7.52
N PHE A 73 -8.23 15.68 -6.39
CA PHE A 73 -9.56 16.26 -6.27
C PHE A 73 -9.67 17.55 -7.09
N ARG A 74 -8.65 18.43 -6.99
CA ARG A 74 -8.56 19.66 -7.79
C ARG A 74 -8.50 19.42 -9.31
N ARG A 75 -8.08 18.23 -9.75
CA ARG A 75 -7.95 17.85 -11.17
C ARG A 75 -9.16 17.08 -11.71
N GLY A 76 -10.23 16.92 -10.90
CA GLY A 76 -11.39 16.11 -11.26
C GLY A 76 -11.08 14.63 -11.45
N GLY A 77 -10.01 14.12 -10.82
CA GLY A 77 -9.51 12.76 -10.99
C GLY A 77 -9.97 11.77 -9.93
N VAL A 78 -11.02 12.09 -9.17
CA VAL A 78 -11.54 11.26 -8.07
C VAL A 78 -13.00 10.92 -8.33
N ASP A 79 -13.33 9.63 -8.40
CA ASP A 79 -14.72 9.17 -8.38
C ASP A 79 -15.16 8.98 -6.92
N VAL A 80 -15.81 10.02 -6.38
CA VAL A 80 -16.25 10.04 -4.97
C VAL A 80 -17.31 8.97 -4.70
N GLN A 81 -18.17 8.67 -5.68
CA GLN A 81 -19.22 7.66 -5.52
C GLN A 81 -18.61 6.27 -5.39
N MET A 82 -17.64 5.94 -6.24
CA MET A 82 -16.89 4.69 -6.13
C MET A 82 -16.02 4.65 -4.86
N GLY A 83 -15.41 5.80 -4.54
CA GLY A 83 -14.62 5.99 -3.32
C GLY A 83 -15.41 5.62 -2.07
N TRP A 84 -16.65 6.09 -1.90
CA TRP A 84 -17.46 5.76 -0.72
C TRP A 84 -17.83 4.28 -0.61
N VAL A 85 -18.11 3.60 -1.73
CA VAL A 85 -18.38 2.15 -1.72
C VAL A 85 -17.14 1.38 -1.27
N LEU A 86 -15.97 1.77 -1.79
CA LEU A 86 -14.68 1.21 -1.42
C LEU A 86 -14.33 1.48 0.05
N VAL A 87 -14.62 2.69 0.56
CA VAL A 87 -14.45 3.05 1.97
C VAL A 87 -15.38 2.25 2.87
N GLY A 88 -16.64 2.07 2.49
CA GLY A 88 -17.59 1.25 3.25
C GLY A 88 -17.11 -0.19 3.38
N GLY A 89 -16.66 -0.80 2.26
CA GLY A 89 -16.03 -2.12 2.29
C GLY A 89 -14.74 -2.13 3.11
N GLY A 90 -13.88 -1.13 2.93
CA GLY A 90 -12.61 -0.99 3.65
C GLY A 90 -12.75 -0.84 5.15
N MET A 91 -13.82 -0.18 5.62
CA MET A 91 -14.11 -0.04 7.05
C MET A 91 -14.57 -1.36 7.67
N ILE A 92 -15.40 -2.12 6.96
CA ILE A 92 -15.77 -3.48 7.39
C ILE A 92 -14.53 -4.38 7.39
N GLY A 93 -13.71 -4.28 6.34
CA GLY A 93 -12.45 -5.00 6.23
C GLY A 93 -11.45 -4.64 7.33
N SER A 94 -11.34 -3.37 7.73
CA SER A 94 -10.42 -2.96 8.79
C SER A 94 -10.86 -3.49 10.16
N LEU A 95 -12.17 -3.55 10.44
CA LEU A 95 -12.69 -4.18 11.66
C LEU A 95 -12.39 -5.69 11.69
N LEU A 96 -12.64 -6.40 10.57
CA LEU A 96 -12.29 -7.81 10.43
C LEU A 96 -10.78 -8.05 10.54
N GLY A 97 -9.98 -7.18 9.93
CA GLY A 97 -8.53 -7.19 10.02
C GLY A 97 -8.03 -6.97 11.44
N ALA A 98 -8.66 -6.06 12.20
CA ALA A 98 -8.34 -5.82 13.61
C ALA A 98 -8.64 -7.03 14.49
N PHE A 99 -9.78 -7.69 14.24
CA PHE A 99 -10.11 -8.95 14.91
C PHE A 99 -9.07 -10.04 14.61
N LEU A 100 -8.71 -10.21 13.33
CA LEU A 100 -7.70 -11.17 12.91
C LEU A 100 -6.31 -10.83 13.48
N PHE A 101 -5.94 -9.55 13.50
CA PHE A 101 -4.70 -9.05 14.09
C PHE A 101 -4.63 -9.43 15.56
N ARG A 102 -5.67 -9.15 16.34
CA ARG A 102 -5.73 -9.53 17.77
C ARG A 102 -5.62 -11.02 17.97
N LEU A 103 -6.31 -11.82 17.16
CA LEU A 103 -6.24 -13.28 17.22
C LEU A 103 -4.81 -13.79 16.94
N LEU A 104 -4.15 -13.23 15.93
CA LEU A 104 -2.75 -13.55 15.61
C LEU A 104 -1.80 -13.11 16.72
N GLN A 105 -2.06 -11.96 17.33
CA GLN A 105 -1.27 -11.42 18.43
C GLN A 105 -1.36 -12.31 19.68
N THR A 106 -2.54 -12.80 20.05
CA THR A 106 -2.70 -13.71 21.20
C THR A 106 -2.03 -15.07 20.97
N THR A 107 -1.92 -15.51 19.71
CA THR A 107 -1.17 -16.73 19.37
C THR A 107 0.35 -16.52 19.29
N GLY A 108 0.85 -15.29 19.41
CA GLY A 108 2.27 -14.96 19.29
C GLY A 108 2.86 -15.12 17.88
N GLN A 109 2.04 -15.42 16.86
CA GLN A 109 2.49 -15.70 15.50
C GLN A 109 2.44 -14.48 14.56
N ILE A 110 2.10 -13.31 15.09
CA ILE A 110 1.77 -12.15 14.27
C ILE A 110 2.93 -11.68 13.39
N ASP A 111 4.15 -11.65 13.92
CA ASP A 111 5.33 -11.22 13.18
C ASP A 111 5.64 -12.16 12.01
N THR A 112 5.52 -13.47 12.24
CA THR A 112 5.69 -14.50 11.20
C THR A 112 4.63 -14.37 10.12
N VAL A 113 3.36 -14.17 10.51
CA VAL A 113 2.25 -14.03 9.55
C VAL A 113 2.38 -12.76 8.72
N ILE A 114 2.75 -11.62 9.33
CA ILE A 114 2.99 -10.37 8.62
C ILE A 114 4.12 -10.56 7.59
N ASN A 115 5.25 -11.13 8.01
CA ASN A 115 6.38 -11.38 7.11
C ASN A 115 6.02 -12.31 5.95
N LEU A 116 5.29 -13.40 6.24
CA LEU A 116 4.86 -14.36 5.23
C LEU A 116 3.87 -13.74 4.24
N LEU A 117 2.89 -12.98 4.74
CA LEU A 117 1.94 -12.24 3.90
C LEU A 117 2.66 -11.24 3.00
N TYR A 118 3.66 -10.52 3.51
CA TYR A 118 4.48 -9.63 2.70
C TYR A 118 5.23 -10.35 1.60
N VAL A 119 5.86 -11.48 1.89
CA VAL A 119 6.58 -12.27 0.88
C VAL A 119 5.63 -12.77 -0.21
N LEU A 120 4.46 -13.30 0.17
CA LEU A 120 3.46 -13.75 -0.79
C LEU A 120 2.92 -12.60 -1.65
N LEU A 121 2.62 -11.47 -1.03
CA LEU A 121 1.99 -10.33 -1.69
C LEU A 121 2.97 -9.57 -2.58
N LEU A 122 4.13 -9.17 -2.05
CA LEU A 122 5.17 -8.49 -2.82
C LEU A 122 5.78 -9.43 -3.87
N GLY A 123 6.03 -10.69 -3.52
CA GLY A 123 6.57 -11.69 -4.45
C GLY A 123 5.58 -12.00 -5.59
N GLY A 124 4.30 -12.21 -5.25
CA GLY A 124 3.24 -12.48 -6.21
C GLY A 124 2.99 -11.29 -7.14
N ILE A 125 2.66 -10.12 -6.59
CA ILE A 125 2.33 -8.94 -7.38
C ILE A 125 3.58 -8.42 -8.12
N GLY A 126 4.73 -8.35 -7.45
CA GLY A 126 6.01 -7.95 -8.07
C GLY A 126 6.40 -8.88 -9.22
N GLY A 127 6.22 -10.19 -9.05
CA GLY A 127 6.46 -11.19 -10.10
C GLY A 127 5.51 -11.01 -11.30
N LEU A 128 4.22 -10.77 -11.07
CA LEU A 128 3.25 -10.47 -12.12
C LEU A 128 3.62 -9.16 -12.86
N MET A 129 3.92 -8.09 -12.12
CA MET A 129 4.31 -6.80 -12.69
C MET A 129 5.60 -6.88 -13.50
N MET A 130 6.60 -7.64 -13.04
CA MET A 130 7.84 -7.87 -13.77
C MET A 130 7.59 -8.66 -15.06
N ARG A 131 6.75 -9.70 -15.01
CA ARG A 131 6.36 -10.46 -16.21
C ARG A 131 5.69 -9.56 -17.25
N ASP A 132 4.76 -8.71 -16.82
CA ASP A 132 4.07 -7.77 -17.71
C ASP A 132 5.03 -6.72 -18.28
N ALA A 133 5.94 -6.18 -17.46
CA ALA A 133 6.93 -5.22 -17.90
C ALA A 133 7.92 -5.80 -18.94
N ILE A 134 8.36 -7.05 -18.74
CA ILE A 134 9.24 -7.75 -19.70
C ILE A 134 8.49 -8.02 -21.01
N ARG A 135 7.21 -8.43 -20.94
CA ARG A 135 6.37 -8.66 -22.13
C ARG A 135 6.20 -7.39 -22.95
N THR A 136 5.89 -6.26 -22.31
CA THR A 136 5.75 -4.98 -23.03
C THR A 136 7.06 -4.56 -23.68
N LEU A 137 8.20 -4.65 -22.98
CA LEU A 137 9.52 -4.32 -23.56
C LEU A 137 9.88 -5.21 -24.77
N ARG A 138 9.49 -6.49 -24.74
CA ARG A 138 9.74 -7.43 -25.85
C ARG A 138 8.83 -7.16 -27.06
N HIS A 139 7.58 -6.77 -26.85
CA HIS A 139 6.66 -6.45 -27.93
C HIS A 139 7.02 -5.13 -28.64
N THR A 140 7.40 -4.08 -27.90
CA THR A 140 7.83 -2.79 -28.50
C THR A 140 9.09 -2.92 -29.36
N ARG A 141 9.89 -3.98 -29.19
CA ARG A 141 11.09 -4.27 -30.00
C ARG A 141 10.81 -5.13 -31.24
N ARG A 142 9.63 -5.74 -31.35
CA ARG A 142 9.25 -6.61 -32.49
C ARG A 142 8.17 -5.98 -33.38
N GLU A 143 7.25 -5.19 -32.83
CA GLU A 143 6.22 -4.47 -33.60
C GLU A 143 5.95 -3.12 -32.93
N GLY A 144 5.94 -2.06 -33.72
CA GLY A 144 5.62 -0.71 -33.25
C GLY A 144 4.22 -0.65 -32.65
N GLY A 145 4.14 -0.34 -31.35
CA GLY A 145 2.91 -0.01 -30.64
C GLY A 145 2.05 -1.23 -30.30
N ALA A 146 2.23 -1.77 -29.10
CA ALA A 146 1.26 -2.73 -28.56
C ALA A 146 -0.12 -2.05 -28.46
N PRO A 147 -1.19 -2.63 -29.05
CA PRO A 147 -2.52 -2.05 -28.95
C PRO A 147 -2.96 -2.02 -27.47
N ALA A 148 -3.52 -0.88 -27.05
CA ALA A 148 -4.13 -0.72 -25.74
C ALA A 148 -5.03 -1.91 -25.42
N ALA A 149 -4.77 -2.58 -24.30
CA ALA A 149 -5.50 -3.78 -23.89
C ALA A 149 -7.01 -3.54 -24.03
N LYS A 150 -7.65 -4.30 -24.93
CA LYS A 150 -9.09 -4.18 -25.19
C LYS A 150 -9.84 -4.33 -23.86
N ARG A 151 -10.67 -3.35 -23.53
CA ARG A 151 -11.61 -3.34 -22.39
C ARG A 151 -12.45 -4.62 -22.43
N ARG A 152 -12.01 -5.67 -21.76
CA ARG A 152 -12.78 -6.90 -21.59
C ARG A 152 -13.36 -6.86 -20.18
N HIS A 153 -14.66 -6.64 -20.09
CA HIS A 153 -15.39 -6.82 -18.83
C HIS A 153 -15.23 -8.27 -18.39
N HIS A 154 -14.76 -8.50 -17.17
CA HIS A 154 -14.60 -9.85 -16.64
C HIS A 154 -16.01 -10.45 -16.40
N PRO A 155 -16.32 -11.63 -16.96
CA PRO A 155 -17.70 -12.17 -16.98
C PRO A 155 -18.28 -12.41 -15.58
N MET A 156 -17.43 -12.70 -14.58
CA MET A 156 -17.85 -12.84 -13.18
C MET A 156 -18.35 -11.54 -12.54
N ILE A 157 -17.88 -10.38 -12.97
CA ILE A 157 -18.27 -9.07 -12.42
C ILE A 157 -19.54 -8.54 -13.11
N ALA A 158 -19.77 -8.95 -14.36
CA ALA A 158 -20.98 -8.64 -15.13
C ALA A 158 -22.23 -9.44 -14.69
N ALA A 159 -22.01 -10.56 -13.98
CA ALA A 159 -23.06 -11.46 -13.49
C ALA A 159 -23.63 -11.08 -12.11
N LEU A 160 -23.04 -10.10 -11.41
CA LEU A 160 -23.48 -9.70 -10.07
C LEU A 160 -24.76 -8.83 -10.09
N PRO A 161 -25.73 -9.08 -9.18
CA PRO A 161 -26.96 -8.30 -9.07
C PRO A 161 -26.71 -6.86 -8.56
N LEU A 162 -27.68 -5.96 -8.80
CA LEU A 162 -27.64 -4.50 -8.54
C LEU A 162 -26.61 -3.71 -9.37
N ARG A 163 -26.98 -3.25 -10.57
CA ARG A 163 -26.10 -2.40 -11.40
C ARG A 163 -26.22 -0.92 -11.00
N TRP A 164 -25.11 -0.30 -10.58
CA TRP A 164 -25.01 1.15 -10.42
C TRP A 164 -24.12 1.75 -11.50
N ARG A 165 -24.42 2.99 -11.87
CA ARG A 165 -23.64 3.75 -12.83
C ARG A 165 -22.70 4.68 -12.06
N PHE A 166 -21.40 4.41 -12.15
CA PHE A 166 -20.36 5.29 -11.63
C PHE A 166 -20.00 6.32 -12.70
N TYR A 167 -20.49 7.55 -12.54
CA TYR A 167 -20.46 8.58 -13.59
C TYR A 167 -19.05 9.05 -13.96
N ALA A 168 -18.13 9.18 -13.00
CA ALA A 168 -16.75 9.62 -13.28
C ALA A 168 -15.88 8.48 -13.80
N SER A 169 -16.16 7.25 -13.38
CA SER A 169 -15.44 6.05 -13.82
C SER A 169 -15.95 5.48 -15.16
N GLY A 170 -17.11 5.92 -15.63
CA GLY A 170 -17.75 5.44 -16.86
C GLY A 170 -18.17 3.96 -16.80
N LEU A 171 -18.37 3.43 -15.60
CA LEU A 171 -18.54 2.01 -15.34
C LEU A 171 -19.95 1.67 -14.88
N TYR A 172 -20.46 0.56 -15.40
CA TYR A 172 -21.71 -0.08 -14.99
C TYR A 172 -21.39 -1.40 -14.32
N ILE A 173 -21.02 -1.33 -13.03
CA ILE A 173 -20.62 -2.49 -12.25
C ILE A 173 -21.46 -2.55 -10.97
N SER A 174 -21.71 -3.76 -10.48
CA SER A 174 -22.36 -3.95 -9.18
C SER A 174 -21.50 -3.35 -8.05
N PRO A 175 -22.07 -2.54 -7.13
CA PRO A 175 -21.35 -2.00 -5.98
C PRO A 175 -20.68 -3.08 -5.12
N LEU A 176 -21.13 -4.33 -5.22
CA LEU A 176 -20.58 -5.45 -4.48
C LEU A 176 -19.11 -5.73 -4.82
N ALA A 177 -18.70 -5.60 -6.09
CA ALA A 177 -17.32 -5.87 -6.48
C ALA A 177 -16.31 -4.85 -5.88
N PRO A 178 -16.53 -3.52 -6.00
CA PRO A 178 -15.73 -2.54 -5.26
C PRO A 178 -15.80 -2.71 -3.74
N LEU A 179 -16.96 -3.11 -3.19
CA LEU A 179 -17.11 -3.34 -1.75
C LEU A 179 -16.26 -4.52 -1.26
N LEU A 180 -16.27 -5.65 -1.97
CA LEU A 180 -15.44 -6.81 -1.63
C LEU A 180 -13.93 -6.51 -1.77
N LEU A 181 -13.55 -5.75 -2.81
CA LEU A 181 -12.18 -5.25 -2.94
C LEU A 181 -11.79 -4.34 -1.77
N GLY A 182 -12.72 -3.46 -1.36
CA GLY A 182 -12.60 -2.66 -0.14
C GLY A 182 -12.34 -3.53 1.09
N ILE A 183 -13.16 -4.57 1.32
CA ILE A 183 -13.01 -5.48 2.46
C ILE A 183 -11.62 -6.13 2.46
N GLY A 184 -11.22 -6.75 1.34
CA GLY A 184 -9.94 -7.44 1.25
C GLY A 184 -8.74 -6.52 1.47
N THR A 185 -8.77 -5.33 0.87
CA THR A 185 -7.71 -4.33 1.08
C THR A 185 -7.73 -3.72 2.47
N GLY A 186 -8.89 -3.56 3.10
CA GLY A 186 -9.03 -3.12 4.50
C GLY A 186 -8.39 -4.10 5.48
N VAL A 187 -8.64 -5.40 5.32
CA VAL A 187 -8.00 -6.46 6.13
C VAL A 187 -6.47 -6.39 5.96
N LEU A 188 -5.99 -6.34 4.72
CA LEU A 188 -4.56 -6.27 4.43
C LEU A 188 -3.91 -4.98 4.94
N THR A 189 -4.64 -3.86 4.92
CA THR A 189 -4.13 -2.58 5.41
C THR A 189 -3.93 -2.62 6.91
N VAL A 190 -4.84 -3.25 7.67
CA VAL A 190 -4.67 -3.42 9.12
C VAL A 190 -3.54 -4.39 9.44
N LEU A 191 -3.45 -5.53 8.77
CA LEU A 191 -2.42 -6.52 9.06
C LEU A 191 -1.01 -6.04 8.70
N LEU A 192 -0.86 -5.34 7.57
CA LEU A 192 0.45 -5.03 7.01
C LEU A 192 0.83 -3.55 7.18
N GLY A 193 -0.11 -2.64 7.39
CA GLY A 193 0.16 -1.20 7.30
C GLY A 193 0.46 -0.73 5.87
N VAL A 194 0.32 -1.61 4.89
CA VAL A 194 0.31 -1.26 3.47
C VAL A 194 -1.02 -0.60 3.20
N GLY A 195 -1.06 0.73 3.06
CA GLY A 195 -2.30 1.47 2.78
C GLY A 195 -2.93 1.16 1.43
N GLY A 196 -3.30 -0.10 1.15
CA GLY A 196 -4.15 -0.63 0.08
C GLY A 196 -3.74 -0.41 -1.37
N GLY A 197 -3.10 0.71 -1.71
CA GLY A 197 -3.01 1.21 -3.08
C GLY A 197 -2.20 0.33 -4.02
N PHE A 198 -1.23 -0.43 -3.51
CA PHE A 198 -0.39 -1.30 -4.36
C PHE A 198 -1.19 -2.45 -4.95
N ILE A 199 -2.21 -2.89 -4.23
CA ILE A 199 -3.15 -3.90 -4.66
C ILE A 199 -4.34 -3.25 -5.36
N MET A 200 -4.81 -2.13 -4.80
CA MET A 200 -6.03 -1.47 -5.24
C MET A 200 -5.89 -0.87 -6.65
N VAL A 201 -4.76 -0.24 -6.98
CA VAL A 201 -4.57 0.38 -8.31
C VAL A 201 -4.62 -0.67 -9.42
N PRO A 202 -3.84 -1.77 -9.37
CA PRO A 202 -4.00 -2.88 -10.31
C PRO A 202 -5.38 -3.52 -10.28
N ALA A 203 -5.98 -3.70 -9.09
CA ALA A 203 -7.29 -4.31 -8.97
C ALA A 203 -8.39 -3.48 -9.66
N MET A 204 -8.37 -2.17 -9.49
CA MET A 204 -9.33 -1.28 -10.13
C MET A 204 -9.13 -1.22 -11.65
N ILE A 205 -7.89 -1.30 -12.14
CA ILE A 205 -7.61 -1.31 -13.58
C ILE A 205 -8.02 -2.66 -14.20
N TYR A 206 -7.60 -3.78 -13.61
CA TYR A 206 -7.74 -5.10 -14.22
C TYR A 206 -9.06 -5.80 -13.90
N LEU A 207 -9.54 -5.73 -12.65
CA LEU A 207 -10.83 -6.32 -12.28
C LEU A 207 -11.98 -5.38 -12.62
N LEU A 208 -11.91 -4.12 -12.20
CA LEU A 208 -13.02 -3.17 -12.39
C LEU A 208 -12.98 -2.44 -13.74
N GLY A 209 -11.86 -2.46 -14.48
CA GLY A 209 -11.77 -1.80 -15.78
C GLY A 209 -11.78 -0.28 -15.72
N MET A 210 -11.44 0.32 -14.56
CA MET A 210 -11.42 1.77 -14.40
C MET A 210 -10.32 2.42 -15.26
N GLY A 211 -10.61 3.63 -15.77
CA GLY A 211 -9.63 4.44 -16.48
C GLY A 211 -8.52 4.93 -15.54
N THR A 212 -7.26 4.75 -15.94
CA THR A 212 -6.05 5.09 -15.16
C THR A 212 -6.05 6.52 -14.59
N ARG A 213 -6.68 7.46 -15.29
CA ARG A 213 -6.82 8.87 -14.85
C ARG A 213 -7.59 9.02 -13.53
N VAL A 214 -8.62 8.19 -13.30
CA VAL A 214 -9.52 8.27 -12.15
C VAL A 214 -9.12 7.28 -11.06
N VAL A 215 -8.50 6.16 -11.44
CA VAL A 215 -8.03 5.11 -10.49
C VAL A 215 -7.16 5.69 -9.39
N VAL A 216 -6.11 6.45 -9.74
CA VAL A 216 -5.13 6.93 -8.76
C VAL A 216 -5.78 7.83 -7.70
N GLY A 217 -6.66 8.74 -8.13
CA GLY A 217 -7.38 9.61 -7.21
C GLY A 217 -8.38 8.85 -6.33
N THR A 218 -9.15 7.93 -6.92
CA THR A 218 -10.11 7.09 -6.20
C THR A 218 -9.43 6.13 -5.21
N SER A 219 -8.26 5.55 -5.55
CA SER A 219 -7.45 4.79 -4.58
C SER A 219 -7.02 5.68 -3.44
N LEU A 220 -6.40 6.82 -3.70
CA LEU A 220 -5.90 7.69 -2.62
C LEU A 220 -7.04 8.13 -1.68
N PHE A 221 -8.23 8.36 -2.24
CA PHE A 221 -9.42 8.68 -1.44
C PHE A 221 -9.78 7.53 -0.50
N GLN A 222 -9.89 6.29 -1.02
CA GLN A 222 -10.15 5.13 -0.18
C GLN A 222 -9.05 4.90 0.85
N ILE A 223 -7.79 4.99 0.43
CA ILE A 223 -6.61 4.77 1.27
C ILE A 223 -6.65 5.73 2.45
N LEU A 224 -6.90 7.03 2.22
CA LEU A 224 -6.98 8.03 3.27
C LEU A 224 -7.92 7.62 4.41
N PHE A 225 -9.15 7.21 4.09
CA PHE A 225 -10.13 6.85 5.12
C PHE A 225 -9.81 5.50 5.78
N VAL A 226 -9.36 4.51 5.00
CA VAL A 226 -9.06 3.18 5.53
C VAL A 226 -7.79 3.19 6.39
N THR A 227 -6.75 3.92 6.00
CA THR A 227 -5.54 4.07 6.82
C THR A 227 -5.80 4.95 8.03
N ALA A 228 -6.65 5.98 7.94
CA ALA A 228 -7.06 6.75 9.12
C ALA A 228 -7.77 5.85 10.16
N ALA A 229 -8.70 5.00 9.71
CA ALA A 229 -9.35 4.01 10.58
C ALA A 229 -8.34 3.00 11.13
N THR A 230 -7.42 2.52 10.29
CA THR A 230 -6.36 1.59 10.68
C THR A 230 -5.42 2.19 11.73
N THR A 231 -5.00 3.44 11.57
CA THR A 231 -4.19 4.17 12.55
C THR A 231 -4.93 4.29 13.87
N LEU A 232 -6.23 4.62 13.84
CA LEU A 232 -7.04 4.71 15.04
C LEU A 232 -7.16 3.35 15.75
N ILE A 233 -7.39 2.27 14.98
CA ILE A 233 -7.41 0.90 15.49
C ILE A 233 -6.07 0.60 16.18
N HIS A 234 -4.92 0.73 15.51
CA HIS A 234 -3.62 0.44 16.12
C HIS A 234 -3.33 1.29 17.37
N SER A 235 -3.72 2.56 17.34
CA SER A 235 -3.55 3.47 18.48
C SER A 235 -4.33 3.01 19.71
N ILE A 236 -5.58 2.57 19.52
CA ILE A 236 -6.45 2.14 20.62
C ILE A 236 -6.15 0.69 21.06
N THR A 237 -5.84 -0.21 20.12
CA THR A 237 -5.79 -1.65 20.42
C THR A 237 -4.40 -2.14 20.77
N THR A 238 -3.38 -1.64 20.08
CA THR A 238 -2.00 -2.15 20.20
C THR A 238 -1.06 -1.17 20.87
N HIS A 239 -1.47 0.11 20.99
CA HIS A 239 -0.61 1.21 21.40
C HIS A 239 0.75 1.23 20.67
N ALA A 240 0.81 0.64 19.46
CA ALA A 240 2.04 0.46 18.69
C ALA A 240 2.39 1.70 17.84
N VAL A 241 1.56 2.74 17.88
CA VAL A 241 1.75 3.96 17.09
C VAL A 241 2.77 4.86 17.78
N ASP A 242 4.03 4.77 17.34
CA ASP A 242 5.06 5.69 17.77
C ASP A 242 4.90 7.03 17.05
N ILE A 243 4.38 8.02 17.78
CA ILE A 243 4.07 9.36 17.25
C ILE A 243 5.32 10.04 16.71
N VAL A 244 6.46 9.81 17.35
CA VAL A 244 7.73 10.44 16.97
C VAL A 244 8.22 9.84 15.64
N LEU A 245 8.24 8.51 15.54
CA LEU A 245 8.57 7.82 14.29
C LEU A 245 7.61 8.22 13.16
N ALA A 246 6.31 8.23 13.44
CA ALA A 246 5.28 8.59 12.47
C ALA A 246 5.45 10.04 11.98
N ALA A 247 5.73 11.00 12.86
CA ALA A 247 5.93 12.40 12.50
C ALA A 247 7.16 12.59 11.61
N LEU A 248 8.29 11.96 11.95
CA LEU A 248 9.52 12.04 11.14
C LEU A 248 9.33 11.44 9.74
N LEU A 249 8.67 10.27 9.67
CA LEU A 249 8.33 9.63 8.40
C LEU A 249 7.33 10.48 7.60
N LEU A 250 6.36 11.10 8.25
CA LEU A 250 5.39 11.98 7.61
C LEU A 250 6.05 13.19 6.96
N VAL A 251 6.93 13.89 7.67
CA VAL A 251 7.64 15.06 7.14
C VAL A 251 8.43 14.69 5.89
N GLY A 252 9.24 13.62 5.97
CA GLY A 252 10.00 13.13 4.82
C GLY A 252 9.08 12.71 3.66
N SER A 253 8.06 11.91 3.96
CA SER A 253 7.20 11.31 2.93
C SER A 253 6.29 12.29 2.23
N VAL A 254 5.80 13.34 2.89
CA VAL A 254 4.99 14.39 2.24
C VAL A 254 5.84 15.17 1.25
N ILE A 255 7.07 15.56 1.63
CA ILE A 255 8.01 16.24 0.74
C ILE A 255 8.39 15.32 -0.42
N GLY A 256 8.77 14.08 -0.10
CA GLY A 256 9.11 13.06 -1.10
C GLY A 256 7.97 12.81 -2.08
N ALA A 257 6.73 12.66 -1.61
CA ALA A 257 5.57 12.39 -2.45
C ALA A 257 5.30 13.50 -3.47
N GLN A 258 5.49 14.77 -3.07
CA GLN A 258 5.37 15.89 -3.98
C GLN A 258 6.46 15.86 -5.06
N LEU A 259 7.72 15.63 -4.67
CA LEU A 259 8.84 15.50 -5.60
C LEU A 259 8.67 14.32 -6.56
N GLY A 260 8.23 13.18 -6.03
CA GLY A 260 7.93 11.96 -6.79
C GLY A 260 6.81 12.17 -7.80
N ALA A 261 5.74 12.88 -7.42
CA ALA A 261 4.64 13.19 -8.33
C ALA A 261 5.07 14.09 -9.50
N ILE A 262 5.98 15.04 -9.24
CA ILE A 262 6.57 15.88 -10.30
C ILE A 262 7.48 15.04 -11.21
N LEU A 263 8.32 14.20 -10.63
CA LEU A 263 9.24 13.34 -11.37
C LEU A 263 8.50 12.30 -12.23
N ALA A 264 7.36 11.79 -11.77
CA ALA A 264 6.52 10.86 -12.52
C ALA A 264 6.03 11.43 -13.85
N GLN A 265 5.87 12.74 -13.96
CA GLN A 265 5.48 13.39 -15.21
C GLN A 265 6.63 13.49 -16.23
N ARG A 266 7.89 13.36 -15.78
CA ARG A 266 9.07 13.45 -16.64
C ARG A 266 9.62 12.09 -17.06
N VAL A 267 9.32 11.03 -16.33
CA VAL A 267 9.83 9.68 -16.58
C VAL A 267 8.85 8.89 -17.44
N LYS A 268 9.37 8.10 -18.40
CA LYS A 268 8.55 7.24 -19.24
C LYS A 268 7.80 6.19 -18.39
N PRO A 269 6.48 5.96 -18.63
CA PRO A 269 5.69 5.00 -17.85
C PRO A 269 6.26 3.58 -17.81
N ASP A 270 6.89 3.13 -18.89
CA ASP A 270 7.50 1.80 -18.97
C ASP A 270 8.66 1.63 -17.99
N PHE A 271 9.49 2.67 -17.83
CA PHE A 271 10.62 2.64 -16.91
C PHE A 271 10.14 2.65 -15.45
N LEU A 272 9.11 3.45 -15.14
CA LEU A 272 8.48 3.46 -13.83
C LEU A 272 7.96 2.06 -13.45
N ARG A 273 7.29 1.38 -14.38
CA ARG A 273 6.76 0.03 -14.15
C ARG A 273 7.87 -0.98 -13.85
N VAL A 274 8.96 -0.96 -14.61
CA VAL A 274 10.12 -1.84 -14.39
C VAL A 274 10.80 -1.54 -13.04
N LEU A 275 11.02 -0.26 -12.74
CA LEU A 275 11.65 0.17 -11.49
C LEU A 275 10.85 -0.29 -10.27
N LEU A 276 9.52 -0.10 -10.29
CA LEU A 276 8.65 -0.56 -9.22
C LEU A 276 8.67 -2.07 -9.06
N ALA A 277 8.55 -2.81 -10.17
CA ALA A 277 8.55 -4.27 -10.13
C ALA A 277 9.87 -4.82 -9.58
N ALA A 278 11.01 -4.25 -10.00
CA ALA A 278 12.33 -4.60 -9.50
C ALA A 278 12.46 -4.32 -7.99
N LEU A 279 12.06 -3.12 -7.55
CA LEU A 279 12.13 -2.75 -6.14
C LEU A 279 11.28 -3.68 -5.26
N VAL A 280 10.03 -3.93 -5.66
CA VAL A 280 9.11 -4.83 -4.94
C VAL A 280 9.70 -6.25 -4.84
N LEU A 281 10.27 -6.77 -5.93
CA LEU A 281 10.91 -8.08 -5.93
C LEU A 281 12.14 -8.14 -5.02
N VAL A 282 12.97 -7.08 -5.01
CA VAL A 282 14.12 -6.99 -4.10
C VAL A 282 13.65 -7.03 -2.64
N VAL A 283 12.62 -6.26 -2.30
CA VAL A 283 12.05 -6.25 -0.95
C VAL A 283 11.44 -7.61 -0.59
N ALA A 284 10.69 -8.23 -1.51
CA ALA A 284 10.12 -9.56 -1.31
C ALA A 284 11.20 -10.62 -1.06
N ILE A 285 12.27 -10.62 -1.86
CA ILE A 285 13.40 -11.54 -1.71
C ILE A 285 14.10 -11.30 -0.38
N ARG A 286 14.34 -10.04 0.01
CA ARG A 286 14.97 -9.71 1.29
C ARG A 286 14.13 -10.18 2.48
N MET A 287 12.80 -9.99 2.43
CA MET A 287 11.90 -10.52 3.46
C MET A 287 11.86 -12.06 3.48
N ALA A 288 11.90 -12.71 2.32
CA ALA A 288 11.95 -14.17 2.23
C ALA A 288 13.24 -14.73 2.82
N ILE A 289 14.38 -14.06 2.57
CA ILE A 289 15.65 -14.40 3.20
C ILE A 289 15.57 -14.18 4.71
N GLY A 290 14.95 -13.09 5.18
CA GLY A 290 14.75 -12.83 6.62
C GLY A 290 13.90 -13.90 7.33
N LEU A 291 13.02 -14.59 6.63
CA LEU A 291 12.28 -15.75 7.16
C LEU A 291 13.10 -17.05 7.17
N GLY A 292 14.06 -17.19 6.25
CA GLY A 292 14.88 -18.40 6.10
C GLY A 292 16.24 -18.35 6.79
N TRP A 293 16.76 -17.15 7.08
CA TRP A 293 18.04 -16.94 7.75
C TRP A 293 17.81 -16.89 9.27
N ARG A 294 18.69 -17.56 10.03
CA ARG A 294 18.58 -17.65 11.51
C ARG A 294 18.45 -16.25 12.12
N PRO A 295 17.57 -16.05 13.12
CA PRO A 295 17.51 -14.80 13.88
C PRO A 295 18.86 -14.53 14.54
N ASP A 296 19.30 -13.28 14.56
CA ASP A 296 20.57 -12.87 15.19
C ASP A 296 20.58 -13.12 16.71
N GLU A 297 19.42 -13.27 17.34
CA GLU A 297 19.30 -13.69 18.74
C GLU A 297 18.35 -14.89 18.92
N ILE A 298 18.86 -15.96 19.53
CA ILE A 298 18.16 -17.23 19.79
C ILE A 298 17.21 -17.11 21.01
N TYR A 299 17.37 -16.07 21.83
CA TYR A 299 16.61 -15.87 23.07
C TYR A 299 16.22 -14.40 23.24
N THR A 300 14.97 -14.04 22.94
CA THR A 300 14.36 -12.82 23.47
C THR A 300 13.54 -13.18 24.70
N VAL A 301 14.02 -12.77 25.88
CA VAL A 301 13.21 -12.82 27.10
C VAL A 301 12.17 -11.71 26.99
N GLN A 302 10.99 -12.01 26.49
CA GLN A 302 9.84 -11.13 26.61
C GLN A 302 9.40 -11.15 28.08
N ALA A 303 9.78 -10.11 28.83
CA ALA A 303 9.12 -9.82 30.09
C ALA A 303 7.67 -9.43 29.77
N SER A 304 6.76 -10.33 30.13
CA SER A 304 5.30 -10.19 30.11
C SER A 304 4.82 -8.93 30.82
#